data_AF-A0A3D2IRF2-F1
#
_entry.id   AF-A0A3D2IRF2-F1
#
_cell.length_a   1.000
_cell.length_b   1.000
_cell.length_c   1.000
_cell.angle_alpha   90.00
_cell.angle_beta   90.00
_cell.angle_gamma   90.00
#
_symmetry.space_group_name_H-M   'P 1'
#
loop_
_entity.id
_entity.type
_entity.pdbx_description
1 polymer ?
#
loop_
_entity_poly.entity_id
_entity_poly.type
_entity_poly.pdbx_seq_one_letter_code
_entity_poly.pdbx_strand_id
1 'polypeptide(L)'
;NNAYMSFASSDVSEYPVVKLYFEYTDEYNTPLVLYSMTGNVIESISGGAEIERKVRQIQRLEGNQGLSIDIVADKSGSMDYDLPQMQTIMSDFVSSLDYASGDKVEILSFDSYVMYMCTYTRDANLLRNGIYNMVADGETALYDALVTGIMNAGSQAGARCVIGFTDGADNASVYTVQEVINLALQREVPVYLIGTYGADSNSLRYICEQTGGYYWDVDNIYSVGEILNEIYSTQKDMYCIEYESDPNADPYAQRSVYCSLGDENYHGEIHGLTFQATPSIRQSAHAARYEIIRDDISWTQANNACIARGGHLATISSQAEMDQLVSMCEGAGIKYCWIGGYTSIRNGAAFGHWITGEPFNYTAWYPGEPSRNDMDGTPEFYLMLWKVENAWSWNDQRDDVLSSGLDYFKGKIGYICEYES
;
A
#
# COMPACT_ATOMS: atom_id res chain seq x y z
N ASN A 1 27.70 -21.23 -15.67
CA ASN A 1 26.32 -21.67 -15.97
C ASN A 1 25.51 -20.47 -16.37
N ASN A 2 24.60 -20.65 -17.33
CA ASN A 2 23.67 -19.57 -17.69
C ASN A 2 22.65 -19.43 -16.58
N ALA A 3 22.35 -18.20 -16.21
CA ALA A 3 21.26 -17.85 -15.32
C ALA A 3 20.27 -16.97 -16.08
N TYR A 4 19.01 -17.06 -15.69
CA TYR A 4 17.94 -16.23 -16.21
C TYR A 4 17.75 -15.06 -15.26
N MET A 5 17.87 -13.86 -15.80
CA MET A 5 17.68 -12.62 -15.07
C MET A 5 16.35 -12.00 -15.53
N SER A 6 15.44 -11.77 -14.59
CA SER A 6 14.11 -11.22 -14.86
C SER A 6 13.95 -9.88 -14.14
N PHE A 7 13.54 -8.83 -14.87
CA PHE A 7 13.31 -7.51 -14.29
C PHE A 7 12.02 -7.49 -13.48
N ALA A 8 12.10 -6.99 -12.24
CA ALA A 8 10.95 -6.85 -11.35
C ALA A 8 10.47 -5.38 -11.28
N SER A 9 11.35 -4.44 -10.94
CA SER A 9 10.98 -3.03 -10.79
C SER A 9 12.18 -2.08 -10.80
N SER A 10 11.91 -0.79 -10.95
CA SER A 10 12.88 0.30 -10.87
C SER A 10 12.57 1.31 -9.76
N ASP A 11 13.60 1.95 -9.22
CA ASP A 11 13.46 3.05 -8.28
C ASP A 11 14.45 4.20 -8.59
N VAL A 12 13.91 5.42 -8.62
CA VAL A 12 14.62 6.68 -8.86
C VAL A 12 14.41 7.69 -7.73
N SER A 13 13.91 7.24 -6.57
CA SER A 13 13.66 8.05 -5.37
C SER A 13 14.89 8.85 -4.91
N GLU A 14 16.08 8.29 -5.13
CA GLU A 14 17.39 8.86 -4.80
C GLU A 14 18.16 9.37 -6.03
N TYR A 15 17.46 9.79 -7.08
CA TYR A 15 18.08 10.27 -8.32
C TYR A 15 19.22 11.29 -8.05
N PRO A 16 20.41 11.15 -8.69
CA PRO A 16 20.73 10.37 -9.91
C PRO A 16 21.06 8.89 -9.70
N VAL A 17 20.89 8.36 -8.49
CA VAL A 17 21.00 6.92 -8.27
C VAL A 17 19.75 6.24 -8.82
N VAL A 18 19.94 5.24 -9.66
CA VAL A 18 18.87 4.38 -10.15
C VAL A 18 19.09 2.98 -9.59
N LYS A 19 18.04 2.39 -9.04
CA LYS A 19 18.01 1.02 -8.55
C LYS A 19 17.18 0.17 -9.49
N LEU A 20 17.69 -0.99 -9.88
CA LEU A 20 16.97 -1.99 -10.65
C LEU A 20 16.94 -3.30 -9.88
N TYR A 21 15.74 -3.86 -9.74
CA TYR A 21 15.48 -5.09 -9.00
C TYR A 21 15.28 -6.24 -9.97
N PHE A 22 15.95 -7.36 -9.71
CA PHE A 22 15.95 -8.54 -10.56
C PHE A 22 15.76 -9.82 -9.77
N GLU A 23 14.93 -10.71 -10.29
CA GLU A 23 14.95 -12.12 -9.94
C GLU A 23 16.05 -12.82 -10.75
N TYR A 24 16.66 -13.84 -10.15
CA TYR A 24 17.80 -14.55 -10.74
C TYR A 24 17.65 -16.05 -10.52
N THR A 25 17.39 -16.80 -11.59
CA THR A 25 17.00 -18.21 -11.53
C THR A 25 17.78 -19.09 -12.51
N ASP A 26 17.71 -20.41 -12.30
CA ASP A 26 18.17 -21.40 -13.27
C ASP A 26 17.10 -21.74 -14.33
N GLU A 27 17.40 -22.69 -15.21
CA GLU A 27 16.47 -23.14 -16.27
C GLU A 27 15.19 -23.82 -15.75
N TYR A 28 15.13 -24.14 -14.46
CA TYR A 28 13.98 -24.73 -13.77
C TYR A 28 13.24 -23.71 -12.89
N ASN A 29 13.54 -22.40 -13.04
CA ASN A 29 13.05 -21.32 -12.19
C ASN A 29 13.45 -21.45 -10.71
N THR A 30 14.52 -22.18 -10.41
CA THR A 30 15.05 -22.26 -9.04
C THR A 30 15.85 -20.99 -8.75
N PRO A 31 15.58 -20.26 -7.65
CA PRO A 31 16.37 -19.11 -7.26
C PRO A 31 17.86 -19.45 -7.10
N LEU A 32 18.72 -18.57 -7.61
CA LEU A 32 20.17 -18.73 -7.56
C LEU A 32 20.80 -17.73 -6.59
N VAL A 33 21.66 -18.23 -5.71
CA VAL A 33 22.45 -17.41 -4.79
C VAL A 33 23.82 -17.10 -5.40
N LEU A 34 24.12 -15.82 -5.58
CA LEU A 34 25.36 -15.31 -6.15
C LEU A 34 26.32 -14.87 -5.04
N TYR A 35 27.62 -15.07 -5.28
CA TYR A 35 28.69 -14.68 -4.35
C TYR A 35 29.76 -13.84 -5.05
N SER A 36 30.31 -12.82 -4.39
CA SER A 36 31.33 -11.95 -5.01
C SER A 36 30.87 -11.33 -6.34
N MET A 37 29.62 -10.87 -6.37
CA MET A 37 28.93 -10.39 -7.57
C MET A 37 29.68 -9.28 -8.31
N THR A 38 29.63 -9.36 -9.64
CA THR A 38 30.04 -8.29 -10.55
C THR A 38 28.94 -8.03 -11.56
N GLY A 39 28.91 -6.82 -12.09
CA GLY A 39 27.91 -6.46 -13.09
C GLY A 39 28.28 -5.21 -13.86
N ASN A 40 27.63 -5.03 -14.99
CA ASN A 40 27.79 -3.88 -15.87
C ASN A 40 26.43 -3.31 -16.24
N VAL A 41 26.37 -1.99 -16.41
CA VAL A 41 25.16 -1.29 -16.85
C VAL A 41 25.52 -0.36 -18.00
N ILE A 42 24.80 -0.45 -19.10
CA ILE A 42 24.86 0.50 -20.21
C ILE A 42 23.45 1.08 -20.38
N GLU A 43 23.33 2.39 -20.35
CA GLU A 43 22.06 3.09 -20.37
C GLU A 43 21.95 4.01 -21.58
N SER A 44 20.80 4.00 -22.23
CA SER A 44 20.33 5.04 -23.14
C SER A 44 19.10 5.73 -22.55
N ILE A 45 19.09 7.06 -22.60
CA ILE A 45 18.00 7.90 -22.07
C ILE A 45 17.27 8.53 -23.25
N SER A 46 15.95 8.35 -23.32
CA SER A 46 15.09 8.92 -24.39
C SER A 46 15.60 8.64 -25.81
N GLY A 47 16.15 7.45 -26.06
CA GLY A 47 16.72 7.06 -27.35
C GLY A 47 18.04 7.75 -27.71
N GLY A 48 18.73 8.33 -26.72
CA GLY A 48 20.04 8.93 -26.86
C GLY A 48 21.18 7.90 -27.00
N ALA A 49 22.41 8.36 -26.86
CA ALA A 49 23.59 7.50 -26.90
C ALA A 49 23.59 6.47 -25.76
N GLU A 50 24.08 5.27 -26.05
CA GLU A 50 24.38 4.25 -25.05
C GLU A 50 25.65 4.63 -24.28
N ILE A 51 25.55 4.74 -22.96
CA ILE A 51 26.64 5.16 -22.09
C ILE A 51 26.80 4.12 -20.99
N GLU A 52 28.02 3.59 -20.84
CA GLU A 52 28.39 2.75 -19.71
C GLU A 52 28.27 3.55 -18.40
N ARG A 53 27.50 3.01 -17.46
CA ARG A 53 27.23 3.64 -16.16
C ARG A 53 28.05 3.00 -15.07
N LYS A 54 28.46 3.84 -14.11
CA LYS A 54 29.16 3.39 -12.92
C LYS A 54 28.17 2.65 -12.01
N VAL A 55 28.37 1.35 -11.87
CA VAL A 55 27.71 0.55 -10.84
C VAL A 55 28.27 0.93 -9.47
N ARG A 56 27.39 1.35 -8.56
CA ARG A 56 27.74 1.69 -7.18
C ARG A 56 27.78 0.48 -6.29
N GLN A 57 26.75 -0.36 -6.39
CA GLN A 57 26.52 -1.46 -5.48
C GLN A 57 25.66 -2.53 -6.15
N ILE A 58 25.94 -3.77 -5.81
CA ILE A 58 25.08 -4.91 -6.15
C ILE A 58 24.88 -5.71 -4.88
N GLN A 59 23.63 -6.00 -4.53
CA GLN A 59 23.33 -6.76 -3.32
C GLN A 59 22.00 -7.50 -3.44
N ARG A 60 21.88 -8.60 -2.71
CA ARG A 60 20.61 -9.28 -2.49
C ARG A 60 19.78 -8.51 -1.46
N LEU A 61 18.45 -8.53 -1.59
CA LEU A 61 17.57 -7.79 -0.68
C LEU A 61 17.61 -8.35 0.74
N GLU A 62 17.64 -9.68 0.88
CA GLU A 62 17.78 -10.37 2.17
C GLU A 62 18.92 -9.78 3.01
N GLY A 63 18.58 -9.24 4.19
CA GLY A 63 19.51 -8.64 5.13
C GLY A 63 20.11 -7.28 4.74
N ASN A 64 19.80 -6.71 3.56
CA ASN A 64 20.43 -5.47 3.08
C ASN A 64 19.46 -4.36 2.68
N GLN A 65 18.24 -4.68 2.22
CA GLN A 65 17.21 -3.68 1.88
C GLN A 65 15.83 -4.15 2.33
N GLY A 66 14.97 -3.17 2.59
CA GLY A 66 13.57 -3.41 2.95
C GLY A 66 12.70 -3.73 1.75
N LEU A 67 11.67 -4.53 1.98
CA LEU A 67 10.55 -4.76 1.09
C LEU A 67 9.31 -4.00 1.58
N SER A 68 8.65 -3.29 0.67
CA SER A 68 7.35 -2.67 0.94
C SER A 68 6.23 -3.62 0.52
N ILE A 69 5.45 -4.13 1.46
CA ILE A 69 4.38 -5.09 1.19
C ILE A 69 3.03 -4.40 1.40
N ASP A 70 2.17 -4.41 0.41
CA ASP A 70 0.75 -4.10 0.60
C ASP A 70 -0.04 -5.41 0.70
N ILE A 71 -0.68 -5.65 1.85
CA ILE A 71 -1.55 -6.81 2.04
C ILE A 71 -2.99 -6.38 1.79
N VAL A 72 -3.66 -7.06 0.87
CA VAL A 72 -5.06 -6.82 0.50
C VAL A 72 -5.92 -7.99 1.02
N ALA A 73 -6.63 -7.74 2.11
CA ALA A 73 -7.31 -8.76 2.91
C ALA A 73 -8.83 -8.81 2.71
N ASP A 74 -9.34 -9.95 2.26
CA ASP A 74 -10.78 -10.18 2.18
C ASP A 74 -11.39 -10.27 3.60
N LYS A 75 -12.38 -9.42 3.86
CA LYS A 75 -13.25 -9.47 5.02
C LYS A 75 -14.72 -9.37 4.60
N SER A 76 -15.06 -9.88 3.43
CA SER A 76 -16.43 -10.02 2.95
C SER A 76 -17.23 -10.95 3.87
N GLY A 77 -18.56 -10.94 3.73
CA GLY A 77 -19.43 -11.76 4.59
C GLY A 77 -19.17 -13.27 4.51
N SER A 78 -18.61 -13.79 3.40
CA SER A 78 -18.23 -15.21 3.27
C SER A 78 -17.09 -15.60 4.22
N MET A 79 -16.22 -14.64 4.55
CA MET A 79 -15.08 -14.84 5.43
C MET A 79 -15.45 -14.95 6.93
N ASP A 80 -16.70 -14.79 7.35
CA ASP A 80 -17.09 -14.78 8.78
C ASP A 80 -16.53 -15.98 9.57
N TYR A 81 -16.52 -17.16 8.95
CA TYR A 81 -15.98 -18.38 9.57
C TYR A 81 -14.45 -18.44 9.56
N ASP A 82 -13.80 -18.05 8.46
CA ASP A 82 -12.35 -18.20 8.25
C ASP A 82 -11.52 -16.99 8.72
N LEU A 83 -12.14 -15.82 8.89
CA LEU A 83 -11.47 -14.57 9.25
C LEU A 83 -10.67 -14.67 10.55
N PRO A 84 -11.13 -15.29 11.65
CA PRO A 84 -10.32 -15.43 12.86
C PRO A 84 -9.01 -16.20 12.64
N GLN A 85 -9.05 -17.24 11.80
CA GLN A 85 -7.85 -18.00 11.44
C GLN A 85 -6.94 -17.17 10.53
N MET A 86 -7.51 -16.48 9.55
CA MET A 86 -6.76 -15.58 8.66
C MET A 86 -6.08 -14.45 9.44
N GLN A 87 -6.75 -13.84 10.41
CA GLN A 87 -6.16 -12.83 11.30
C GLN A 87 -4.95 -13.38 12.05
N THR A 88 -4.99 -14.64 12.50
CA THR A 88 -3.86 -15.29 13.14
C THR A 88 -2.69 -15.47 12.17
N ILE A 89 -2.97 -15.98 10.96
CA ILE A 89 -1.96 -16.18 9.91
C ILE A 89 -1.29 -14.87 9.52
N MET A 90 -2.07 -13.82 9.26
CA MET A 90 -1.54 -12.50 8.92
C MET A 90 -0.73 -11.91 10.08
N SER A 91 -1.22 -12.03 11.33
CA SER A 91 -0.50 -11.57 12.52
C SER A 91 0.87 -12.23 12.65
N ASP A 92 0.94 -13.56 12.43
CA ASP A 92 2.19 -14.31 12.51
C ASP A 92 3.16 -13.89 11.39
N PHE A 93 2.65 -13.74 10.16
CA PHE A 93 3.43 -13.27 9.02
C PHE A 93 4.05 -11.90 9.28
N VAL A 94 3.25 -10.87 9.61
CA VAL A 94 3.77 -9.52 9.87
C VAL A 94 4.72 -9.49 11.07
N SER A 95 4.58 -10.41 12.04
CA SER A 95 5.50 -10.48 13.18
C SER A 95 6.88 -11.04 12.82
N SER A 96 7.00 -11.73 11.68
CA SER A 96 8.23 -12.42 11.25
C SER A 96 9.13 -11.62 10.30
N LEU A 97 8.67 -10.46 9.82
CA LEU A 97 9.38 -9.67 8.81
C LEU A 97 10.66 -8.99 9.35
N ASP A 98 11.57 -8.66 8.43
CA ASP A 98 12.85 -8.04 8.77
C ASP A 98 12.76 -6.50 8.75
N TYR A 99 12.05 -5.97 9.74
CA TYR A 99 11.91 -4.53 9.95
C TYR A 99 13.25 -3.82 10.19
N ALA A 100 14.27 -4.54 10.68
CA ALA A 100 15.60 -4.00 10.91
C ALA A 100 16.33 -3.69 9.59
N SER A 101 16.13 -4.51 8.56
CA SER A 101 16.59 -4.24 7.18
C SER A 101 15.67 -3.27 6.43
N GLY A 102 14.58 -2.83 7.05
CA GLY A 102 13.73 -1.75 6.56
C GLY A 102 12.43 -2.18 5.91
N ASP A 103 12.03 -3.46 6.04
CA ASP A 103 10.71 -3.93 5.61
C ASP A 103 9.61 -3.07 6.23
N LYS A 104 8.51 -2.89 5.50
CA LYS A 104 7.33 -2.18 5.97
C LYS A 104 6.09 -2.75 5.30
N VAL A 105 4.97 -2.69 6.00
CA VAL A 105 3.71 -3.27 5.53
C VAL A 105 2.59 -2.26 5.67
N GLU A 106 1.67 -2.28 4.71
CA GLU A 106 0.34 -1.70 4.80
C GLU A 106 -0.69 -2.83 4.75
N ILE A 107 -1.75 -2.72 5.54
CA ILE A 107 -2.87 -3.65 5.55
C ILE A 107 -4.11 -2.93 5.05
N LEU A 108 -4.49 -3.24 3.82
CA LEU A 108 -5.81 -2.94 3.28
C LEU A 108 -6.72 -4.14 3.54
N SER A 109 -8.00 -3.87 3.78
CA SER A 109 -9.02 -4.90 3.75
C SER A 109 -10.19 -4.45 2.91
N PHE A 110 -11.00 -5.40 2.46
CA PHE A 110 -12.16 -5.08 1.63
C PHE A 110 -13.37 -5.93 1.97
N ASP A 111 -14.52 -5.28 1.84
CA ASP A 111 -15.83 -5.90 1.69
C ASP A 111 -16.52 -5.26 0.47
N SER A 112 -17.74 -4.71 0.62
CA SER A 112 -18.31 -3.75 -0.32
C SER A 112 -17.48 -2.46 -0.48
N TYR A 113 -16.55 -2.19 0.44
CA TYR A 113 -15.71 -1.00 0.50
C TYR A 113 -14.26 -1.36 0.82
N VAL A 114 -13.32 -0.54 0.35
CA VAL A 114 -11.89 -0.64 0.70
C VAL A 114 -11.61 0.16 1.97
N MET A 115 -10.93 -0.46 2.93
CA MET A 115 -10.65 0.11 4.25
C MET A 115 -9.18 -0.08 4.63
N TYR A 116 -8.54 0.97 5.14
CA TYR A 116 -7.17 0.93 5.65
C TYR A 116 -7.18 0.41 7.09
N MET A 117 -6.70 -0.81 7.32
CA MET A 117 -6.57 -1.36 8.67
C MET A 117 -5.31 -0.87 9.37
N CYS A 118 -4.24 -0.63 8.61
CA CYS A 118 -2.99 -0.04 9.09
C CYS A 118 -2.19 0.47 7.89
N THR A 119 -1.90 1.77 7.82
CA THR A 119 -1.05 2.38 6.80
C THR A 119 0.40 1.91 6.93
N TYR A 120 1.20 2.07 5.89
CA TYR A 120 2.61 1.66 5.88
C TYR A 120 3.37 1.97 7.19
N THR A 121 3.82 0.92 7.87
CA THR A 121 4.58 1.03 9.10
C THR A 121 5.64 -0.06 9.22
N ARG A 122 6.60 0.18 10.12
CA ARG A 122 7.60 -0.80 10.57
C ARG A 122 7.28 -1.38 11.95
N ASP A 123 6.15 -0.99 12.54
CA ASP A 123 5.71 -1.49 13.84
C ASP A 123 4.70 -2.64 13.66
N ALA A 124 5.17 -3.86 13.92
CA ALA A 124 4.34 -5.05 13.90
C ALA A 124 3.12 -4.97 14.84
N ASN A 125 3.19 -4.21 15.95
CA ASN A 125 2.06 -4.08 16.86
C ASN A 125 0.90 -3.29 16.26
N LEU A 126 1.21 -2.22 15.53
CA LEU A 126 0.20 -1.43 14.82
C LEU A 126 -0.49 -2.27 13.73
N LEU A 127 0.30 -3.03 12.96
CA LEU A 127 -0.22 -3.95 11.95
C LEU A 127 -1.15 -5.01 12.56
N ARG A 128 -0.73 -5.63 13.67
CA ARG A 128 -1.52 -6.64 14.37
C ARG A 128 -2.82 -6.07 14.94
N ASN A 129 -2.79 -4.87 15.49
CA ASN A 129 -4.00 -4.19 15.96
C ASN A 129 -4.98 -3.96 14.80
N GLY A 130 -4.50 -3.50 13.64
CA GLY A 130 -5.29 -3.37 12.42
C GLY A 130 -5.91 -4.69 11.96
N ILE A 131 -5.12 -5.77 11.95
CA ILE A 131 -5.56 -7.12 11.58
C ILE A 131 -6.71 -7.60 12.47
N TYR A 132 -6.56 -7.54 13.80
CA TYR A 132 -7.60 -7.98 14.75
C TYR A 132 -8.81 -7.04 14.84
N ASN A 133 -8.75 -5.90 14.16
CA ASN A 133 -9.85 -4.96 14.04
C ASN A 133 -10.81 -5.31 12.90
N MET A 134 -10.38 -6.12 11.91
CA MET A 134 -11.24 -6.58 10.82
C MET A 134 -12.48 -7.32 11.35
N VAL A 135 -13.61 -7.09 10.68
CA VAL A 135 -14.87 -7.80 10.90
C VAL A 135 -15.47 -8.13 9.54
N ALA A 136 -15.92 -9.38 9.39
CA ALA A 136 -16.54 -9.88 8.18
C ALA A 136 -17.91 -9.20 7.95
N ASP A 137 -18.12 -8.60 6.78
CA ASP A 137 -19.39 -7.98 6.40
C ASP A 137 -19.45 -7.82 4.87
N GLY A 138 -20.62 -7.51 4.32
CA GLY A 138 -20.75 -7.00 2.95
C GLY A 138 -20.34 -7.97 1.82
N GLU A 139 -20.11 -7.35 0.67
CA GLU A 139 -19.79 -7.98 -0.63
C GLU A 139 -18.27 -8.07 -0.85
N THR A 140 -17.81 -8.29 -2.09
CA THR A 140 -16.40 -8.54 -2.44
C THR A 140 -15.91 -7.54 -3.49
N ALA A 141 -15.26 -6.45 -3.06
CA ALA A 141 -14.66 -5.41 -3.91
C ALA A 141 -13.13 -5.59 -4.03
N LEU A 142 -12.70 -6.77 -4.50
CA LEU A 142 -11.29 -7.14 -4.59
C LEU A 142 -10.52 -6.26 -5.58
N TYR A 143 -11.06 -5.99 -6.76
CA TYR A 143 -10.34 -5.19 -7.78
C TYR A 143 -10.13 -3.74 -7.34
N ASP A 144 -11.09 -3.15 -6.63
CA ASP A 144 -10.93 -1.81 -6.03
C ASP A 144 -9.81 -1.81 -4.97
N ALA A 145 -9.73 -2.87 -4.16
CA ALA A 145 -8.69 -3.03 -3.15
C ALA A 145 -7.30 -3.22 -3.79
N LEU A 146 -7.19 -4.03 -4.85
CA LEU A 146 -5.95 -4.21 -5.60
C LEU A 146 -5.49 -2.91 -6.26
N VAL A 147 -6.39 -2.14 -6.88
CA VAL A 147 -6.03 -0.81 -7.44
C VAL A 147 -5.46 0.11 -6.37
N THR A 148 -6.06 0.13 -5.18
CA THR A 148 -5.58 0.92 -4.05
C THR A 148 -4.19 0.44 -3.60
N GLY A 149 -4.03 -0.88 -3.38
CA GLY A 149 -2.75 -1.44 -2.94
C GLY A 149 -1.62 -1.26 -3.96
N ILE A 150 -1.90 -1.39 -5.26
CA ILE A 150 -0.93 -1.13 -6.33
C ILE A 150 -0.50 0.34 -6.34
N MET A 151 -1.43 1.28 -6.16
CA MET A 151 -1.10 2.71 -6.09
C MET A 151 -0.20 3.01 -4.88
N ASN A 152 -0.53 2.44 -3.73
CA ASN A 152 0.19 2.70 -2.48
C ASN A 152 1.58 2.06 -2.50
N ALA A 153 1.67 0.79 -2.90
CA ALA A 153 2.93 0.07 -3.09
C ALA A 153 3.81 0.76 -4.15
N GLY A 154 3.25 1.09 -5.32
CA GLY A 154 3.95 1.76 -6.42
C GLY A 154 4.50 3.14 -6.06
N SER A 155 3.97 3.75 -5.02
CA SER A 155 4.45 5.03 -4.48
C SER A 155 5.56 4.87 -3.44
N GLN A 156 5.86 3.65 -2.98
CA GLN A 156 6.97 3.40 -2.06
C GLN A 156 8.30 3.35 -2.79
N ALA A 157 9.36 3.90 -2.18
CA ALA A 157 10.73 3.69 -2.63
C ALA A 157 11.19 2.25 -2.35
N GLY A 158 12.16 1.78 -3.13
CA GLY A 158 12.71 0.43 -3.04
C GLY A 158 11.82 -0.66 -3.66
N ALA A 159 12.15 -1.92 -3.32
CA ALA A 159 11.38 -3.07 -3.76
C ALA A 159 10.00 -3.11 -3.08
N ARG A 160 9.01 -3.60 -3.82
CA ARG A 160 7.59 -3.50 -3.46
C ARG A 160 6.78 -4.61 -4.12
N CYS A 161 5.72 -5.05 -3.45
CA CYS A 161 4.75 -5.99 -3.99
C CYS A 161 3.37 -5.83 -3.34
N VAL A 162 2.35 -6.37 -4.00
CA VAL A 162 1.00 -6.54 -3.43
C VAL A 162 0.75 -8.03 -3.21
N ILE A 163 0.23 -8.38 -2.04
CA ILE A 163 -0.21 -9.73 -1.70
C ILE A 163 -1.68 -9.69 -1.32
N GLY A 164 -2.55 -10.28 -2.14
CA GLY A 164 -3.98 -10.34 -1.90
C GLY A 164 -4.47 -11.75 -1.58
N PHE A 165 -5.53 -11.86 -0.78
CA PHE A 165 -6.26 -13.12 -0.62
C PHE A 165 -7.76 -12.90 -0.65
N THR A 166 -8.50 -13.91 -1.12
CA THR A 166 -9.97 -13.90 -1.17
C THR A 166 -10.55 -15.31 -1.14
N ASP A 167 -11.74 -15.47 -0.56
CA ASP A 167 -12.53 -16.70 -0.64
C ASP A 167 -13.69 -16.62 -1.65
N GLY A 168 -13.85 -15.48 -2.34
CA GLY A 168 -15.01 -15.16 -3.16
C GLY A 168 -14.66 -14.49 -4.48
N ALA A 169 -15.59 -14.56 -5.43
CA ALA A 169 -15.48 -13.83 -6.68
C ALA A 169 -15.87 -12.35 -6.47
N ASP A 170 -15.13 -11.46 -7.13
CA ASP A 170 -15.45 -10.04 -7.17
C ASP A 170 -16.88 -9.79 -7.66
N ASN A 171 -17.63 -8.98 -6.93
CA ASN A 171 -19.03 -8.67 -7.22
C ASN A 171 -19.45 -7.23 -6.85
N ALA A 172 -18.53 -6.43 -6.30
CA ALA A 172 -18.80 -5.06 -5.87
C ALA A 172 -17.84 -4.02 -6.48
N SER A 173 -16.75 -4.44 -7.14
CA SER A 173 -15.76 -3.49 -7.67
C SER A 173 -16.28 -2.67 -8.85
N VAL A 174 -15.76 -1.45 -8.97
CA VAL A 174 -15.94 -0.60 -10.15
C VAL A 174 -14.82 -0.79 -11.18
N TYR A 175 -13.67 -1.30 -10.75
CA TYR A 175 -12.54 -1.61 -11.64
C TYR A 175 -12.64 -3.02 -12.25
N THR A 176 -12.04 -3.16 -13.41
CA THR A 176 -11.93 -4.43 -14.14
C THR A 176 -10.56 -5.07 -13.96
N VAL A 177 -10.49 -6.39 -14.23
CA VAL A 177 -9.23 -7.16 -14.32
C VAL A 177 -8.16 -6.45 -15.18
N GLN A 178 -8.55 -5.89 -16.33
CA GLN A 178 -7.60 -5.24 -17.22
C GLN A 178 -7.08 -3.91 -16.66
N GLU A 179 -7.90 -3.16 -15.92
CA GLU A 179 -7.46 -1.91 -15.28
C GLU A 179 -6.48 -2.19 -14.15
N VAL A 180 -6.71 -3.24 -13.35
CA VAL A 180 -5.75 -3.73 -12.34
C VAL A 180 -4.41 -4.06 -12.98
N ILE A 181 -4.41 -4.85 -14.06
CA ILE A 181 -3.18 -5.25 -14.78
C ILE A 181 -2.45 -4.04 -15.35
N ASN A 182 -3.17 -3.16 -16.05
CA ASN A 182 -2.56 -1.97 -16.67
C ASN A 182 -1.90 -1.08 -15.63
N LEU A 183 -2.54 -0.91 -14.47
CA LEU A 183 -2.00 -0.11 -13.39
C LEU A 183 -0.78 -0.78 -12.73
N ALA A 184 -0.83 -2.09 -12.46
CA ALA A 184 0.30 -2.84 -11.91
C ALA A 184 1.53 -2.78 -12.83
N LEU A 185 1.34 -2.94 -14.14
CA LEU A 185 2.39 -2.78 -15.14
C LEU A 185 2.94 -1.35 -15.19
N GLN A 186 2.06 -0.35 -15.15
CA GLN A 186 2.46 1.06 -15.12
C GLN A 186 3.28 1.41 -13.88
N ARG A 187 2.94 0.82 -12.73
CA ARG A 187 3.58 1.08 -11.43
C ARG A 187 4.76 0.15 -11.14
N GLU A 188 5.01 -0.84 -11.99
CA GLU A 188 6.03 -1.87 -11.79
C GLU A 188 5.85 -2.55 -10.42
N VAL A 189 4.61 -2.99 -10.13
CA VAL A 189 4.24 -3.65 -8.87
C VAL A 189 3.77 -5.07 -9.18
N PRO A 190 4.51 -6.11 -8.76
CA PRO A 190 4.05 -7.48 -8.88
C PRO A 190 2.90 -7.77 -7.90
N VAL A 191 1.91 -8.51 -8.39
CA VAL A 191 0.70 -8.87 -7.64
C VAL A 191 0.67 -10.38 -7.42
N TYR A 192 0.67 -10.80 -6.15
CA TYR A 192 0.53 -12.18 -5.72
C TYR A 192 -0.86 -12.39 -5.14
N LEU A 193 -1.56 -13.44 -5.55
CA LEU A 193 -2.94 -13.68 -5.12
C LEU A 193 -3.12 -15.11 -4.60
N ILE A 194 -3.93 -15.25 -3.55
CA ILE A 194 -4.26 -16.52 -2.93
C ILE A 194 -5.78 -16.64 -2.90
N GLY A 195 -6.32 -17.61 -3.62
CA GLY A 195 -7.77 -17.84 -3.72
C GLY A 195 -8.17 -19.18 -3.14
N THR A 196 -9.38 -19.27 -2.61
CA THR A 196 -10.04 -20.54 -2.27
C THR A 196 -11.14 -20.87 -3.29
N TYR A 197 -11.88 -21.96 -3.08
CA TYR A 197 -12.88 -22.50 -4.03
C TYR A 197 -13.91 -21.48 -4.56
N GLY A 198 -14.27 -20.45 -3.79
CA GLY A 198 -15.25 -19.45 -4.22
C GLY A 198 -14.70 -18.34 -5.12
N ALA A 199 -13.38 -18.25 -5.28
CA ALA A 199 -12.71 -17.21 -6.04
C ALA A 199 -12.74 -17.48 -7.57
N ASP A 200 -12.61 -16.42 -8.38
CA ASP A 200 -12.44 -16.54 -9.82
C ASP A 200 -10.98 -16.87 -10.18
N SER A 201 -10.58 -18.13 -10.00
CA SER A 201 -9.21 -18.60 -10.24
C SER A 201 -8.65 -18.25 -11.62
N ASN A 202 -9.50 -18.09 -12.65
CA ASN A 202 -9.01 -17.71 -13.98
C ASN A 202 -8.59 -16.24 -14.03
N SER A 203 -9.44 -15.35 -13.51
CA SER A 203 -9.13 -13.92 -13.47
C SER A 203 -7.96 -13.62 -12.53
N LEU A 204 -7.92 -14.24 -11.35
CA LEU A 204 -6.82 -14.02 -10.39
C LEU A 204 -5.48 -14.52 -10.95
N ARG A 205 -5.46 -15.71 -11.54
CA ARG A 205 -4.27 -16.23 -12.22
C ARG A 205 -3.80 -15.30 -13.35
N TYR A 206 -4.74 -14.81 -14.16
CA TYR A 206 -4.41 -13.91 -15.26
C TYR A 206 -3.78 -12.60 -14.75
N ILE A 207 -4.31 -11.99 -13.67
CA ILE A 207 -3.72 -10.81 -13.05
C ILE A 207 -2.27 -11.09 -12.63
N CYS A 208 -2.03 -12.17 -11.87
CA CYS A 208 -0.69 -12.50 -11.38
C CYS A 208 0.29 -12.75 -12.52
N GLU A 209 -0.06 -13.59 -13.49
CA GLU A 209 0.81 -13.93 -14.62
C GLU A 209 1.17 -12.71 -15.48
N GLN A 210 0.24 -11.75 -15.65
CA GLN A 210 0.52 -10.52 -16.41
C GLN A 210 1.37 -9.51 -15.63
N THR A 211 1.41 -9.58 -14.30
CA THR A 211 2.06 -8.58 -13.44
C THR A 211 3.39 -9.05 -12.84
N GLY A 212 3.83 -10.26 -13.18
CA GLY A 212 5.08 -10.83 -12.66
C GLY A 212 4.94 -11.45 -11.26
N GLY A 213 3.71 -11.71 -10.81
CA GLY A 213 3.45 -12.46 -9.60
C GLY A 213 2.94 -13.87 -9.89
N TYR A 214 2.36 -14.50 -8.87
CA TYR A 214 1.85 -15.87 -8.96
C TYR A 214 0.52 -16.03 -8.22
N TYR A 215 -0.29 -17.00 -8.65
CA TYR A 215 -1.60 -17.32 -8.06
C TYR A 215 -1.58 -18.71 -7.44
N TRP A 216 -1.95 -18.79 -6.16
CA TRP A 216 -2.18 -20.04 -5.46
C TRP A 216 -3.68 -20.29 -5.30
N ASP A 217 -4.13 -21.44 -5.81
CA ASP A 217 -5.46 -21.98 -5.57
C ASP A 217 -5.36 -22.97 -4.40
N VAL A 218 -5.95 -22.63 -3.25
CA VAL A 218 -5.82 -23.42 -2.02
C VAL A 218 -7.15 -24.03 -1.60
N ASP A 219 -7.09 -25.30 -1.17
CA ASP A 219 -8.28 -26.01 -0.68
C ASP A 219 -8.76 -25.49 0.68
N ASN A 220 -7.88 -24.87 1.47
CA ASN A 220 -8.21 -24.33 2.78
C ASN A 220 -7.23 -23.23 3.23
N ILE A 221 -7.66 -22.47 4.23
CA ILE A 221 -6.94 -21.29 4.71
C ILE A 221 -5.64 -21.58 5.48
N TYR A 222 -5.43 -22.81 5.97
CA TYR A 222 -4.28 -23.14 6.81
C TYR A 222 -2.95 -23.14 6.05
N SER A 223 -2.99 -23.33 4.73
CA SER A 223 -1.80 -23.28 3.86
C SER A 223 -1.33 -21.85 3.55
N VAL A 224 -2.15 -20.83 3.81
CA VAL A 224 -1.83 -19.44 3.44
C VAL A 224 -0.57 -18.95 4.14
N GLY A 225 -0.32 -19.35 5.38
CA GLY A 225 0.90 -18.94 6.10
C GLY A 225 2.19 -19.42 5.45
N GLU A 226 2.22 -20.64 4.91
CA GLU A 226 3.38 -21.16 4.19
C GLU A 226 3.60 -20.40 2.87
N ILE A 227 2.51 -20.08 2.17
CA ILE A 227 2.54 -19.32 0.91
C ILE A 227 3.02 -17.88 1.13
N LEU A 228 2.57 -17.20 2.19
CA LEU A 228 3.06 -15.86 2.53
C LEU A 228 4.58 -15.84 2.75
N ASN A 229 5.11 -16.86 3.43
CA ASN A 229 6.55 -17.02 3.64
C ASN A 229 7.31 -17.33 2.34
N GLU A 230 6.71 -18.11 1.43
CA GLU A 230 7.27 -18.38 0.10
C GLU A 230 7.35 -17.11 -0.75
N ILE A 231 6.29 -16.31 -0.78
CA ILE A 231 6.26 -15.02 -1.49
C ILE A 231 7.33 -14.09 -0.90
N TYR A 232 7.36 -13.93 0.42
CA TYR A 232 8.33 -13.06 1.09
C TYR A 232 9.77 -13.49 0.81
N SER A 233 10.08 -14.79 0.93
CA SER A 233 11.43 -15.30 0.64
C SER A 233 11.82 -15.03 -0.82
N THR A 234 10.93 -15.32 -1.77
CA THR A 234 11.17 -15.05 -3.20
C THR A 234 11.44 -13.57 -3.47
N GLN A 235 10.68 -12.68 -2.83
CA GLN A 235 10.91 -11.23 -2.97
C GLN A 235 12.22 -10.78 -2.33
N LYS A 236 12.61 -11.35 -1.18
CA LYS A 236 13.89 -11.04 -0.53
C LYS A 236 15.09 -11.67 -1.26
N ASP A 237 14.86 -12.65 -2.12
CA ASP A 237 15.88 -13.29 -2.94
C ASP A 237 16.32 -12.44 -4.14
N MET A 238 15.57 -11.39 -4.47
CA MET A 238 15.93 -10.48 -5.54
C MET A 238 17.29 -9.80 -5.32
N TYR A 239 17.91 -9.40 -6.41
CA TYR A 239 19.11 -8.58 -6.44
C TYR A 239 18.80 -7.16 -6.87
N CYS A 240 19.41 -6.19 -6.20
CA CYS A 240 19.39 -4.79 -6.56
C CYS A 240 20.74 -4.40 -7.18
N ILE A 241 20.71 -3.85 -8.40
CA ILE A 241 21.85 -3.16 -9.00
C ILE A 241 21.61 -1.66 -8.89
N GLU A 242 22.51 -0.96 -8.19
CA GLU A 242 22.50 0.50 -8.08
C GLU A 242 23.55 1.09 -9.03
N TYR A 243 23.16 2.05 -9.86
CA TYR A 243 24.09 2.77 -10.74
C TYR A 243 23.84 4.28 -10.75
N GLU A 244 24.86 5.04 -11.12
CA GLU A 244 24.76 6.49 -11.29
C GLU A 244 24.34 6.84 -12.73
N SER A 245 23.14 7.43 -12.90
CA SER A 245 22.65 7.95 -14.18
C SER A 245 23.14 9.39 -14.44
N ASP A 246 22.73 10.01 -15.56
CA ASP A 246 23.04 11.41 -15.87
C ASP A 246 22.27 12.36 -14.92
N PRO A 247 22.95 13.10 -14.03
CA PRO A 247 22.28 13.98 -13.07
C PRO A 247 21.48 15.13 -13.70
N ASN A 248 21.69 15.42 -14.99
CA ASN A 248 20.97 16.49 -15.68
C ASN A 248 19.76 15.98 -16.48
N ALA A 249 19.60 14.66 -16.61
CA ALA A 249 18.45 14.08 -17.29
C ALA A 249 17.22 14.05 -16.37
N ASP A 250 16.03 14.01 -16.97
CA ASP A 250 14.78 13.81 -16.24
C ASP A 250 14.79 12.39 -15.59
N PRO A 251 14.61 12.28 -14.26
CA PRO A 251 14.52 10.99 -13.57
C PRO A 251 13.48 10.04 -14.19
N TYR A 252 12.40 10.60 -14.74
CA TYR A 252 11.24 9.87 -15.26
C TYR A 252 11.23 9.75 -16.78
N ALA A 253 12.34 10.08 -17.45
CA ALA A 253 12.53 9.79 -18.85
C ALA A 253 12.52 8.27 -19.10
N GLN A 254 12.02 7.86 -20.27
CA GLN A 254 12.14 6.47 -20.72
C GLN A 254 13.62 6.09 -20.85
N ARG A 255 13.97 4.90 -20.35
CA ARG A 255 15.33 4.37 -20.36
C ARG A 255 15.35 3.01 -21.03
N SER A 256 16.38 2.77 -21.83
CA SER A 256 16.75 1.45 -22.33
C SER A 256 18.08 1.06 -21.72
N VAL A 257 18.17 -0.13 -21.15
CA VAL A 257 19.33 -0.58 -20.38
C VAL A 257 19.77 -1.96 -20.83
N TYR A 258 21.08 -2.12 -21.00
CA TYR A 258 21.74 -3.42 -20.92
C TYR A 258 22.28 -3.57 -19.50
N CYS A 259 21.95 -4.70 -18.87
CA CYS A 259 22.49 -5.07 -17.56
C CYS A 259 23.08 -6.46 -17.65
N SER A 260 24.24 -6.65 -17.04
CA SER A 260 24.76 -7.98 -16.72
C SER A 260 25.04 -8.10 -15.24
N LEU A 261 24.79 -9.29 -14.70
CA LEU A 261 25.02 -9.67 -13.32
C LEU A 261 25.57 -11.09 -13.29
N GLY A 262 26.52 -11.35 -12.41
CA GLY A 262 26.96 -12.71 -12.16
C GLY A 262 28.09 -12.82 -11.17
N ASP A 263 28.51 -14.05 -10.96
CA ASP A 263 29.70 -14.44 -10.22
C ASP A 263 30.58 -15.42 -11.03
N GLU A 264 31.49 -16.12 -10.37
CA GLU A 264 32.35 -17.13 -11.02
C GLU A 264 31.57 -18.33 -11.58
N ASN A 265 30.36 -18.59 -11.08
CA ASN A 265 29.56 -19.78 -11.38
C ASN A 265 28.40 -19.48 -12.32
N TYR A 266 27.76 -18.32 -12.18
CA TYR A 266 26.52 -17.96 -12.86
C TYR A 266 26.63 -16.58 -13.50
N HIS A 267 26.13 -16.47 -14.72
CA HIS A 267 26.08 -15.19 -15.44
C HIS A 267 24.73 -15.05 -16.14
N GLY A 268 24.14 -13.87 -16.00
CA GLY A 268 22.85 -13.49 -16.54
C GLY A 268 22.93 -12.07 -17.07
N GLU A 269 22.23 -11.83 -18.17
CA GLU A 269 22.20 -10.54 -18.82
C GLU A 269 20.80 -10.26 -19.38
N ILE A 270 20.41 -9.00 -19.37
CA ILE A 270 19.21 -8.51 -20.04
C ILE A 270 19.65 -7.49 -21.07
N HIS A 271 19.26 -7.75 -22.32
CA HIS A 271 19.46 -6.83 -23.44
C HIS A 271 18.18 -6.05 -23.70
N GLY A 272 18.29 -4.73 -23.80
CA GLY A 272 17.17 -3.87 -24.21
C GLY A 272 16.03 -3.76 -23.19
N LEU A 273 16.33 -3.90 -21.90
CA LEU A 273 15.37 -3.61 -20.82
C LEU A 273 14.88 -2.18 -20.98
N THR A 274 13.59 -1.99 -21.25
CA THR A 274 12.99 -0.65 -21.33
C THR A 274 12.08 -0.43 -20.15
N PHE A 275 12.26 0.69 -19.44
CA PHE A 275 11.40 1.07 -18.32
C PHE A 275 11.20 2.58 -18.27
N GLN A 276 10.16 3.00 -17.55
CA GLN A 276 9.90 4.39 -17.23
C GLN A 276 9.48 4.46 -15.76
N ALA A 277 10.41 4.84 -14.90
CA ALA A 277 10.16 4.91 -13.47
C ALA A 277 8.99 5.84 -13.17
N THR A 278 8.20 5.49 -12.14
CA THR A 278 7.13 6.35 -11.64
C THR A 278 7.58 7.11 -10.39
N PRO A 279 6.98 8.27 -10.09
CA PRO A 279 7.31 9.01 -8.87
C PRO A 279 6.98 8.21 -7.61
N SER A 280 7.99 7.97 -6.78
CA SER A 280 7.83 7.52 -5.40
C SER A 280 7.63 8.72 -4.47
N ILE A 281 6.90 8.52 -3.38
CA ILE A 281 6.83 9.46 -2.27
C ILE A 281 8.22 9.62 -1.67
N ARG A 282 8.76 10.85 -1.70
CA ARG A 282 10.01 11.15 -0.99
C ARG A 282 9.71 11.24 0.49
N GLN A 283 10.43 10.46 1.30
CA GLN A 283 10.51 10.70 2.73
C GLN A 283 11.35 11.95 2.97
N SER A 284 10.72 13.12 2.98
CA SER A 284 11.34 14.37 3.44
C SER A 284 11.07 14.55 4.92
N ALA A 285 12.04 15.10 5.67
CA ALA A 285 11.78 15.55 7.02
C ALA A 285 10.75 16.69 7.00
N HIS A 286 9.61 16.50 7.66
CA HIS A 286 8.59 17.53 7.80
C HIS A 286 8.92 18.44 8.97
N ALA A 287 8.76 19.75 8.79
CA ALA A 287 9.09 20.74 9.83
C ALA A 287 8.11 20.72 11.02
N ALA A 288 6.95 20.10 10.85
CA ALA A 288 5.91 19.94 11.86
C ALA A 288 5.24 18.56 11.71
N ARG A 289 4.74 18.01 12.82
CA ARG A 289 3.99 16.75 12.85
C ARG A 289 2.65 16.84 12.12
N TYR A 290 1.97 17.99 12.19
CA TYR A 290 0.65 18.17 11.58
C TYR A 290 0.66 19.31 10.57
N GLU A 291 -0.04 19.11 9.45
CA GLU A 291 -0.32 20.11 8.43
C GLU A 291 -1.82 20.14 8.16
N ILE A 292 -2.43 21.34 8.22
CA ILE A 292 -3.84 21.52 7.89
C ILE A 292 -4.00 22.07 6.48
N ILE A 293 -4.86 21.42 5.69
CA ILE A 293 -5.14 21.78 4.32
C ILE A 293 -6.63 22.07 4.18
N ARG A 294 -6.96 23.19 3.52
CA ARG A 294 -8.33 23.51 3.16
C ARG A 294 -8.58 23.05 1.73
N ASP A 295 -9.49 22.10 1.57
CA ASP A 295 -9.93 21.63 0.27
C ASP A 295 -11.30 20.98 0.37
N ASP A 296 -12.11 21.14 -0.66
CA ASP A 296 -13.49 20.65 -0.74
C ASP A 296 -13.47 19.27 -1.43
N ILE A 297 -12.96 18.26 -0.72
CA ILE A 297 -12.71 16.90 -1.23
C ILE A 297 -13.30 15.81 -0.32
N SER A 298 -13.45 14.60 -0.85
CA SER A 298 -13.91 13.42 -0.10
C SER A 298 -12.87 12.95 0.92
N TRP A 299 -13.27 12.11 1.88
CA TRP A 299 -12.33 11.52 2.85
C TRP A 299 -11.26 10.70 2.14
N THR A 300 -11.64 9.87 1.17
CA THR A 300 -10.73 9.06 0.36
C THR A 300 -9.73 9.93 -0.40
N GLN A 301 -10.19 11.04 -0.99
CA GLN A 301 -9.32 12.00 -1.65
C GLN A 301 -8.35 12.67 -0.67
N ALA A 302 -8.81 13.02 0.53
CA ALA A 302 -7.97 13.60 1.58
C ALA A 302 -6.91 12.62 2.07
N ASN A 303 -7.26 11.34 2.24
CA ASN A 303 -6.30 10.30 2.62
C ASN A 303 -5.21 10.11 1.56
N ASN A 304 -5.61 9.95 0.29
CA ASN A 304 -4.68 9.85 -0.82
C ASN A 304 -3.77 11.09 -0.93
N ALA A 305 -4.30 12.27 -0.62
CA ALA A 305 -3.54 13.51 -0.61
C ALA A 305 -2.52 13.57 0.53
N CYS A 306 -2.80 12.99 1.71
CA CYS A 306 -1.81 12.86 2.78
C CYS A 306 -0.74 11.81 2.46
N ILE A 307 -1.14 10.66 1.90
CA ILE A 307 -0.21 9.62 1.42
C ILE A 307 0.77 10.22 0.40
N ALA A 308 0.26 10.95 -0.60
CA ALA A 308 1.10 11.61 -1.61
C ALA A 308 2.10 12.64 -1.02
N ARG A 309 1.84 13.15 0.19
CA ARG A 309 2.75 14.04 0.93
C ARG A 309 3.71 13.31 1.86
N GLY A 310 3.63 11.98 1.96
CA GLY A 310 4.45 11.18 2.87
C GLY A 310 3.92 11.08 4.30
N GLY A 311 2.64 11.39 4.51
CA GLY A 311 1.95 11.23 5.78
C GLY A 311 0.68 10.40 5.64
N HIS A 312 -0.18 10.47 6.65
CA HIS A 312 -1.52 9.91 6.65
C HIS A 312 -2.51 10.93 7.22
N LEU A 313 -3.82 10.69 7.11
CA LEU A 313 -4.77 11.52 7.85
C LEU A 313 -4.54 11.40 9.35
N ALA A 314 -4.63 12.52 10.06
CA ALA A 314 -4.25 12.58 11.47
C ALA A 314 -5.10 11.69 12.37
N THR A 315 -4.47 11.09 13.37
CA THR A 315 -5.12 10.33 14.44
C THR A 315 -5.18 11.18 15.72
N ILE A 316 -6.09 10.81 16.63
CA ILE A 316 -6.27 11.52 17.91
C ILE A 316 -6.37 10.52 19.04
N SER A 317 -5.29 10.38 19.79
CA SER A 317 -5.14 9.45 20.92
C SER A 317 -5.29 10.13 22.29
N SER A 318 -5.38 11.47 22.32
CA SER A 318 -5.46 12.23 23.58
C SER A 318 -6.21 13.56 23.45
N GLN A 319 -6.64 14.11 24.60
CA GLN A 319 -7.23 15.44 24.66
C GLN A 319 -6.25 16.53 24.18
N ALA A 320 -4.94 16.36 24.42
CA ALA A 320 -3.95 17.35 24.01
C ALA A 320 -3.83 17.44 22.48
N GLU A 321 -3.87 16.29 21.79
CA GLU A 321 -3.91 16.23 20.32
C GLU A 321 -5.23 16.81 19.80
N MET A 322 -6.36 16.47 20.42
CA MET A 322 -7.66 17.05 20.07
C MET A 322 -7.63 18.58 20.15
N ASP A 323 -7.15 19.15 21.25
CA ASP A 323 -7.06 20.60 21.46
C ASP A 323 -6.14 21.27 20.42
N GLN A 324 -5.02 20.63 20.08
CA GLN A 324 -4.09 21.12 19.06
C GLN A 324 -4.73 21.14 17.68
N LEU A 325 -5.34 20.04 17.23
CA LEU A 325 -5.97 19.96 15.91
C LEU A 325 -7.18 20.88 15.79
N VAL A 326 -7.97 21.03 16.85
CA VAL A 326 -9.05 22.02 16.94
C VAL A 326 -8.50 23.43 16.76
N SER A 327 -7.42 23.80 17.46
CA SER A 327 -6.81 25.13 17.31
C SER A 327 -6.32 25.38 15.88
N MET A 328 -5.79 24.36 15.20
CA MET A 328 -5.38 24.46 13.80
C MET A 328 -6.59 24.70 12.88
N CYS A 329 -7.68 23.95 13.08
CA CYS A 329 -8.93 24.12 12.33
C CYS A 329 -9.52 25.53 12.50
N GLU A 330 -9.56 26.02 13.73
CA GLU A 330 -10.07 27.36 14.02
C GLU A 330 -9.23 28.47 13.39
N GLY A 331 -7.89 28.34 13.47
CA GLY A 331 -6.97 29.27 12.82
C GLY A 331 -7.12 29.30 11.30
N ALA A 332 -7.44 28.17 10.68
CA ALA A 332 -7.68 28.04 9.24
C ALA A 332 -9.11 28.40 8.80
N GLY A 333 -10.03 28.66 9.75
CA GLY A 333 -11.44 28.89 9.47
C GLY A 333 -12.19 27.66 8.93
N ILE A 334 -11.69 26.46 9.20
CA ILE A 334 -12.29 25.18 8.85
C ILE A 334 -13.32 24.82 9.93
N LYS A 335 -14.45 24.22 9.51
CA LYS A 335 -15.51 23.74 10.42
C LYS A 335 -15.74 22.24 10.36
N TYR A 336 -15.24 21.61 9.31
CA TYR A 336 -15.42 20.22 8.96
C TYR A 336 -14.06 19.70 8.53
N CYS A 337 -13.40 18.92 9.37
CA CYS A 337 -12.04 18.48 9.10
C CYS A 337 -11.94 16.97 9.09
N TRP A 338 -11.54 16.39 7.96
CA TRP A 338 -11.27 14.96 7.86
C TRP A 338 -10.08 14.58 8.74
N ILE A 339 -10.23 13.44 9.42
CA ILE A 339 -9.21 12.79 10.24
C ILE A 339 -9.14 11.29 9.88
N GLY A 340 -8.08 10.61 10.27
CA GLY A 340 -7.75 9.25 9.80
C GLY A 340 -8.55 8.14 10.45
N GLY A 341 -9.79 8.40 10.86
CA GLY A 341 -10.63 7.43 11.51
C GLY A 341 -11.75 6.93 10.61
N TYR A 342 -12.22 5.71 10.85
CA TYR A 342 -13.45 5.18 10.27
C TYR A 342 -14.18 4.24 11.26
N THR A 343 -15.42 3.86 10.94
CA THR A 343 -16.28 3.03 11.80
C THR A 343 -16.67 1.71 11.15
N SER A 344 -16.76 0.67 11.99
CA SER A 344 -17.26 -0.67 11.62
C SER A 344 -18.34 -1.12 12.62
N ILE A 345 -19.01 -2.25 12.35
CA ILE A 345 -19.90 -2.90 13.31
C ILE A 345 -19.25 -4.19 13.84
N ARG A 346 -19.37 -4.41 15.15
CA ARG A 346 -19.04 -5.67 15.81
C ARG A 346 -20.13 -6.00 16.81
N ASN A 347 -20.70 -7.20 16.71
CA ASN A 347 -21.79 -7.65 17.60
C ASN A 347 -22.97 -6.66 17.69
N GLY A 348 -23.33 -6.02 16.57
CA GLY A 348 -24.44 -5.06 16.49
C GLY A 348 -24.15 -3.67 17.10
N ALA A 349 -22.92 -3.39 17.52
CA ALA A 349 -22.49 -2.07 17.99
C ALA A 349 -21.44 -1.48 17.04
N ALA A 350 -21.56 -0.17 16.79
CA ALA A 350 -20.56 0.57 16.03
C ALA A 350 -19.29 0.79 16.90
N PHE A 351 -18.12 0.73 16.27
CA PHE A 351 -16.84 1.03 16.90
C PHE A 351 -15.88 1.68 15.89
N GLY A 352 -14.97 2.49 16.40
CA GLY A 352 -14.03 3.27 15.60
C GLY A 352 -12.65 2.63 15.50
N HIS A 353 -11.93 3.02 14.45
CA HIS A 353 -10.58 2.59 14.15
C HIS A 353 -9.76 3.76 13.63
N TRP A 354 -8.45 3.70 13.83
CA TRP A 354 -7.51 4.57 13.14
C TRP A 354 -6.89 3.82 11.96
N ILE A 355 -6.72 4.51 10.84
CA ILE A 355 -6.03 3.97 9.66
C ILE A 355 -4.57 3.59 9.94
N THR A 356 -3.99 4.04 11.05
CA THR A 356 -2.63 3.69 11.50
C THR A 356 -2.56 2.39 12.28
N GLY A 357 -3.69 1.76 12.62
CA GLY A 357 -3.73 0.60 13.53
C GLY A 357 -3.50 0.95 15.01
N GLU A 358 -3.45 2.23 15.37
CA GLU A 358 -3.34 2.65 16.77
C GLU A 358 -4.59 2.27 17.58
N PRO A 359 -4.45 2.00 18.90
CA PRO A 359 -5.60 1.74 19.76
C PRO A 359 -6.60 2.92 19.81
N PHE A 360 -7.88 2.62 19.59
CA PHE A 360 -8.96 3.61 19.60
C PHE A 360 -9.51 3.85 21.02
N ASN A 361 -8.67 4.40 21.91
CA ASN A 361 -8.99 4.52 23.35
C ASN A 361 -9.52 5.90 23.78
N TYR A 362 -9.20 6.96 23.03
CA TYR A 362 -9.75 8.29 23.25
C TYR A 362 -10.92 8.51 22.30
N THR A 363 -12.00 9.13 22.80
CA THR A 363 -13.17 9.46 21.97
C THR A 363 -13.72 10.83 22.33
N ALA A 364 -14.16 11.56 21.31
CA ALA A 364 -14.83 12.84 21.45
C ALA A 364 -16.10 12.92 20.59
N TRP A 365 -16.84 11.79 20.51
CA TRP A 365 -18.07 11.66 19.73
C TRP A 365 -19.11 12.73 20.09
N TYR A 366 -19.79 13.24 19.07
CA TYR A 366 -21.01 14.02 19.29
C TYR A 366 -22.08 13.14 19.96
N PRO A 367 -22.96 13.68 20.82
CA PRO A 367 -24.01 12.88 21.45
C PRO A 367 -24.90 12.16 20.42
N GLY A 368 -24.86 10.83 20.43
CA GLY A 368 -25.60 9.99 19.49
C GLY A 368 -24.72 9.29 18.44
N GLU A 369 -23.44 9.68 18.34
CA GLU A 369 -22.50 9.12 17.38
C GLU A 369 -21.58 8.04 18.00
N PRO A 370 -21.03 7.13 17.16
CA PRO A 370 -21.27 6.99 15.73
C PRO A 370 -22.60 6.30 15.40
N SER A 371 -23.37 6.88 14.47
CA SER A 371 -24.68 6.38 14.03
C SER A 371 -24.59 5.45 12.80
N ARG A 372 -23.49 5.54 12.04
CA ARG A 372 -23.18 4.85 10.78
C ARG A 372 -24.13 5.09 9.62
N ASN A 373 -25.17 5.89 9.79
CA ASN A 373 -26.15 6.16 8.75
C ASN A 373 -26.71 7.56 8.94
N ASP A 374 -26.76 8.32 7.85
CA ASP A 374 -27.47 9.58 7.82
C ASP A 374 -29.00 9.33 7.83
N MET A 375 -29.79 10.39 8.02
CA MET A 375 -31.26 10.35 8.06
C MET A 375 -31.89 9.79 6.78
N ASP A 376 -31.17 9.84 5.65
CA ASP A 376 -31.59 9.29 4.35
C ASP A 376 -31.23 7.81 4.16
N GLY A 377 -30.51 7.20 5.12
CA GLY A 377 -30.05 5.82 5.08
C GLY A 377 -28.73 5.62 4.32
N THR A 378 -28.06 6.68 3.91
CA THR A 378 -26.72 6.60 3.32
C THR A 378 -25.72 6.20 4.40
N PRO A 379 -24.84 5.21 4.13
CA PRO A 379 -23.83 4.82 5.10
C PRO A 379 -22.81 5.93 5.39
N GLU A 380 -22.46 6.09 6.66
CA GLU A 380 -21.47 7.04 7.16
C GLU A 380 -20.35 6.29 7.86
N PHE A 381 -19.16 6.27 7.27
CA PHE A 381 -18.06 5.47 7.80
C PHE A 381 -16.91 6.31 8.31
N TYR A 382 -16.68 7.50 7.77
CA TYR A 382 -15.41 8.19 7.91
C TYR A 382 -15.46 9.31 8.95
N LEU A 383 -14.44 9.41 9.80
CA LEU A 383 -14.44 10.36 10.90
C LEU A 383 -14.11 11.77 10.44
N MET A 384 -14.87 12.71 10.99
CA MET A 384 -14.71 14.13 10.78
C MET A 384 -14.74 14.87 12.12
N LEU A 385 -13.80 15.78 12.33
CA LEU A 385 -13.93 16.84 13.34
C LEU A 385 -15.00 17.82 12.88
N TRP A 386 -16.06 17.93 13.66
CA TRP A 386 -17.23 18.72 13.35
C TRP A 386 -17.46 19.81 14.40
N LYS A 387 -17.60 21.06 13.94
CA LYS A 387 -17.94 22.21 14.79
C LYS A 387 -19.44 22.54 14.76
N VAL A 388 -20.15 22.25 15.84
CA VAL A 388 -21.58 22.57 16.05
C VAL A 388 -21.74 23.51 17.25
N GLU A 389 -22.48 24.61 17.09
CA GLU A 389 -22.76 25.58 18.18
C GLU A 389 -21.52 26.08 18.96
N ASN A 390 -20.36 26.12 18.31
CA ASN A 390 -19.03 26.44 18.87
C ASN A 390 -18.38 25.35 19.74
N ALA A 391 -18.93 24.14 19.79
CA ALA A 391 -18.27 22.96 20.32
C ALA A 391 -17.70 22.08 19.20
N TRP A 392 -16.57 21.45 19.46
CA TRP A 392 -15.95 20.47 18.56
C TRP A 392 -16.17 19.06 19.08
N SER A 393 -16.52 18.16 18.17
CA SER A 393 -16.73 16.74 18.44
C SER A 393 -16.46 15.93 17.18
N TRP A 394 -16.50 14.61 17.28
CA TRP A 394 -16.38 13.70 16.15
C TRP A 394 -17.76 13.32 15.61
N ASN A 395 -17.85 13.20 14.29
CA ASN A 395 -18.95 12.56 13.58
C ASN A 395 -18.36 11.51 12.64
N ASP A 396 -19.02 10.39 12.44
CA ASP A 396 -18.87 9.60 11.23
C ASP A 396 -19.68 10.24 10.09
N GLN A 397 -19.15 10.19 8.88
CA GLN A 397 -19.68 10.90 7.71
C GLN A 397 -19.54 10.01 6.47
N ARG A 398 -20.38 10.28 5.46
CA ARG A 398 -20.24 9.72 4.11
C ARG A 398 -18.93 10.17 3.47
N ASP A 399 -18.34 9.37 2.57
CA ASP A 399 -17.05 9.68 1.92
C ASP A 399 -17.05 11.06 1.25
N ASP A 400 -18.04 11.30 0.39
CA ASP A 400 -18.21 12.54 -0.36
C ASP A 400 -19.49 13.28 0.09
N VAL A 401 -19.31 14.19 1.06
CA VAL A 401 -20.37 15.06 1.57
C VAL A 401 -20.87 16.08 0.54
N LEU A 402 -20.11 16.38 -0.52
CA LEU A 402 -20.46 17.39 -1.52
C LEU A 402 -21.31 16.79 -2.66
N SER A 403 -21.11 15.52 -2.99
CA SER A 403 -21.93 14.78 -3.96
C SER A 403 -23.41 14.72 -3.60
N SER A 404 -23.73 14.92 -2.32
CA SER A 404 -25.05 14.70 -1.74
C SER A 404 -25.93 15.96 -1.69
N GLY A 405 -25.53 17.05 -2.35
CA GLY A 405 -26.28 18.32 -2.33
C GLY A 405 -26.26 19.05 -0.97
N LEU A 406 -25.35 18.65 -0.07
CA LEU A 406 -25.14 19.25 1.24
C LEU A 406 -24.25 20.50 1.12
N ASP A 407 -24.74 21.51 0.41
CA ASP A 407 -24.03 22.76 0.10
C ASP A 407 -23.53 23.52 1.34
N TYR A 408 -24.02 23.17 2.55
CA TYR A 408 -23.58 23.79 3.78
C TYR A 408 -22.12 23.45 4.14
N PHE A 409 -21.56 22.33 3.65
CA PHE A 409 -20.15 21.97 3.81
C PHE A 409 -19.23 22.78 2.92
N LYS A 410 -19.72 23.21 1.74
CA LYS A 410 -18.94 23.84 0.69
C LYS A 410 -18.13 25.04 1.20
N GLY A 411 -16.85 25.04 0.90
CA GLY A 411 -15.87 26.04 1.28
C GLY A 411 -15.51 26.02 2.76
N LYS A 412 -15.91 25.00 3.53
CA LYS A 412 -15.64 24.90 4.98
C LYS A 412 -14.95 23.59 5.36
N ILE A 413 -14.65 22.74 4.37
CA ILE A 413 -13.96 21.47 4.54
C ILE A 413 -12.45 21.71 4.57
N GLY A 414 -11.77 20.89 5.35
CA GLY A 414 -10.33 20.65 5.24
C GLY A 414 -9.98 19.26 5.73
N TYR A 415 -8.69 18.98 5.80
CA TYR A 415 -8.13 17.75 6.32
C TYR A 415 -6.79 18.03 6.98
N ILE A 416 -6.39 17.17 7.91
CA ILE A 416 -5.10 17.28 8.58
C ILE A 416 -4.25 16.07 8.20
N CYS A 417 -3.09 16.33 7.61
CA CYS A 417 -2.07 15.33 7.43
C CYS A 417 -1.16 15.28 8.64
N GLU A 418 -0.85 14.07 9.08
CA GLU A 418 0.11 13.75 10.13
C GLU A 418 1.33 13.07 9.52
N TYR A 419 2.51 13.46 10.01
CA TYR A 419 3.80 12.98 9.58
C TYR A 419 4.54 12.38 10.78
N GLU A 420 5.04 11.16 10.60
CA GLU A 420 5.90 10.50 11.57
C GLU A 420 7.27 11.18 11.64
N SER A 421 7.79 11.35 12.86
CA SER A 421 9.01 12.12 13.16
C SER A 421 10.30 11.33 13.02
#